data_AF-A0A7K3XMT4-F1
#
_entry.id   AF-A0A7K3XMT4-F1
#
_cell.length_a   1.000
_cell.length_b   1.000
_cell.length_c   1.000
_cell.angle_alpha   90.00
_cell.angle_beta   90.00
_cell.angle_gamma   90.00
#
_symmetry.space_group_name_H-M   'P 1'
#
loop_
_entity.id
_entity.type
_entity.pdbx_description
1 polymer ?
#
loop_
_entity_poly.entity_id
_entity_poly.type
_entity_poly.pdbx_seq_one_letter_code
_entity_poly.pdbx_strand_id
1 'polypeptide(L)'
;VNMFFSDEIFPFHLRYRGKEIIKTKFGKIRCIKISPVVEVGRMFKSPDDLSIWFTDDDNRLPVMVKMDIRIVGAVFLKLVKYENILSPLATE
;
A
#
# COMPACT_ATOMS: atom_id res chain seq x y z
N VAL A 1 -4.61 -16.50 -1.61
CA VAL A 1 -5.30 -16.71 -0.32
C VAL A 1 -6.70 -16.17 -0.49
N ASN A 2 -7.73 -16.76 0.10
CA ASN A 2 -9.08 -16.21 -0.02
C ASN A 2 -9.35 -15.23 1.13
N MET A 3 -9.89 -14.05 0.82
CA MET A 3 -10.24 -13.02 1.79
C MET A 3 -11.77 -12.89 1.84
N PHE A 4 -12.34 -12.82 3.03
CA PHE A 4 -13.75 -12.47 3.21
C PHE A 4 -13.87 -10.95 3.30
N PHE A 5 -14.64 -10.34 2.38
CA PHE A 5 -14.85 -8.90 2.30
C PHE A 5 -16.26 -8.65 1.76
N SER A 6 -16.99 -7.65 2.26
CA SER A 6 -18.33 -7.29 1.75
C SER A 6 -19.29 -8.48 1.55
N ASP A 7 -19.36 -9.39 2.53
CA ASP A 7 -20.20 -10.60 2.51
C ASP A 7 -19.86 -11.64 1.42
N GLU A 8 -18.72 -11.50 0.76
CA GLU A 8 -18.25 -12.39 -0.29
C GLU A 8 -16.82 -12.89 -0.03
N ILE A 9 -16.50 -14.07 -0.56
CA ILE A 9 -15.13 -14.62 -0.54
C ILE A 9 -14.45 -14.23 -1.85
N PHE A 10 -13.40 -13.42 -1.76
CA PHE A 10 -12.61 -12.96 -2.89
C PHE A 10 -11.25 -13.66 -2.95
N PRO A 11 -10.80 -14.09 -4.16
CA PRO A 11 -9.44 -14.56 -4.35
C PRO A 11 -8.45 -13.39 -4.21
N PHE A 12 -7.80 -13.30 -3.06
CA PHE A 12 -6.83 -12.25 -2.76
C PHE A 12 -5.43 -12.67 -3.19
N HIS A 13 -4.90 -11.90 -4.15
CA HIS A 13 -3.56 -12.08 -4.69
C HIS A 13 -2.73 -10.82 -4.43
N LEU A 14 -1.60 -10.99 -3.73
CA LEU A 14 -0.62 -9.94 -3.51
C LEU A 14 0.60 -10.17 -4.40
N ARG A 15 1.09 -9.09 -5.02
CA ARG A 15 2.34 -9.08 -5.77
C ARG A 15 3.36 -8.22 -5.03
N TYR A 16 4.49 -8.81 -4.65
CA TYR A 16 5.63 -8.04 -4.18
C TYR A 16 6.25 -7.26 -5.34
N ARG A 17 6.48 -5.97 -5.17
CA ARG A 17 7.00 -5.05 -6.20
C ARG A 17 8.40 -4.53 -5.90
N GLY A 18 9.03 -4.99 -4.83
CA GLY A 18 10.38 -4.58 -4.44
C GLY A 18 10.41 -3.64 -3.25
N LYS A 19 11.60 -3.07 -3.01
CA LYS A 19 11.84 -2.07 -1.98
C LYS A 19 12.08 -0.70 -2.61
N GLU A 20 11.51 0.34 -2.02
CA GLU A 20 11.62 1.73 -2.49
C GLU A 20 11.82 2.66 -1.28
N ILE A 21 12.56 3.74 -1.47
CA ILE A 21 12.70 4.78 -0.44
C ILE A 21 11.61 5.84 -0.65
N ILE A 22 10.75 6.01 0.34
CA ILE A 22 9.64 6.96 0.29
C ILE A 22 9.96 8.19 1.14
N LYS A 23 9.90 9.37 0.52
CA LYS A 23 10.01 10.65 1.22
C LYS A 23 8.69 10.97 1.92
N THR A 24 8.75 11.11 3.23
CA THR A 24 7.61 11.45 4.08
C THR A 24 7.92 12.70 4.90
N LYS A 25 6.94 13.17 5.67
CA LYS A 25 7.19 14.24 6.65
C LYS A 25 8.02 13.79 7.86
N PHE A 26 8.23 12.49 8.02
CA PHE A 26 9.06 11.89 9.07
C PHE A 26 10.47 11.58 8.58
N GLY A 27 10.84 12.04 7.38
CA GLY A 27 12.09 11.72 6.71
C GLY A 27 11.93 10.69 5.60
N LYS A 28 13.05 10.15 5.15
CA LYS A 28 13.10 9.10 4.13
C LYS A 28 13.00 7.74 4.80
N ILE A 29 12.05 6.93 4.35
CA ILE A 29 11.75 5.62 4.94
C ILE A 29 11.91 4.55 3.87
N ARG A 30 12.70 3.51 4.16
CA ARG A 30 12.77 2.29 3.35
C ARG A 30 11.45 1.55 3.47
N CYS A 31 10.83 1.26 2.33
CA CYS A 31 9.53 0.64 2.26
C CYS A 31 9.55 -0.59 1.36
N ILE A 32 8.75 -1.59 1.70
CA ILE A 32 8.35 -2.68 0.82
C ILE A 32 7.09 -2.24 0.07
N LYS A 33 7.13 -2.31 -1.26
CA LYS A 33 5.96 -2.08 -2.09
C LYS A 33 5.25 -3.39 -2.40
N ILE A 34 3.97 -3.42 -2.15
CA ILE A 34 3.08 -4.51 -2.57
C ILE A 34 1.95 -3.96 -3.43
N SER A 35 1.47 -4.78 -4.34
CA SER A 35 0.34 -4.47 -5.21
C SER A 35 -0.65 -5.62 -5.15
N PRO A 36 -1.81 -5.45 -4.48
CA PRO A 36 -2.91 -6.40 -4.59
C PRO A 36 -3.49 -6.37 -6.01
N VAL A 37 -3.92 -7.53 -6.48
CA VAL A 37 -4.68 -7.65 -7.73
C VAL A 37 -6.09 -7.14 -7.48
N VAL A 38 -6.47 -6.06 -8.18
CA VAL A 38 -7.81 -5.47 -8.11
C VAL A 38 -8.68 -5.93 -9.29
N GLU A 39 -9.99 -5.85 -9.13
CA GLU A 39 -10.93 -6.11 -10.21
C GLU A 39 -10.99 -4.91 -11.16
N VAL A 40 -10.79 -5.16 -12.45
CA VAL A 40 -10.93 -4.15 -13.50
C VAL A 40 -12.40 -3.86 -13.74
N GLY A 41 -12.77 -2.58 -13.82
CA GLY A 41 -14.16 -2.22 -14.04
C GLY A 41 -14.42 -0.73 -13.92
N ARG A 42 -15.38 -0.37 -13.05
CA ARG A 42 -15.79 1.04 -12.89
C ARG A 42 -14.69 1.89 -12.24
N MET A 43 -14.00 1.36 -11.23
CA MET A 43 -13.00 2.08 -10.44
C MET A 43 -11.59 2.00 -11.03
N PHE A 44 -11.11 0.80 -11.40
CA PHE A 44 -9.74 0.56 -11.85
C PHE A 44 -9.67 0.23 -13.34
N LYS A 45 -8.59 0.63 -14.00
CA LYS A 45 -8.30 0.36 -15.42
C LYS A 45 -7.43 -0.89 -15.61
N SER A 46 -6.62 -1.24 -14.62
CA SER A 46 -5.67 -2.35 -14.62
C SER A 46 -5.70 -3.08 -13.27
N PRO A 47 -5.42 -4.39 -13.25
CA PRO A 47 -5.33 -5.17 -12.02
C PRO A 47 -4.21 -4.71 -11.06
N ASP A 48 -3.28 -3.86 -11.52
CA ASP A 48 -2.15 -3.35 -10.73
C ASP A 48 -2.32 -1.89 -10.26
N ASP A 49 -3.52 -1.32 -10.41
CA ASP A 49 -3.79 0.10 -10.12
C ASP A 49 -3.82 0.44 -8.61
N LEU A 50 -3.57 -0.53 -7.73
CA LEU A 50 -3.40 -0.32 -6.30
C LEU A 50 -1.97 -0.71 -5.89
N SER A 51 -1.27 0.23 -5.27
CA SER A 51 0.05 0.02 -4.68
C SER A 51 0.05 0.51 -3.23
N ILE A 52 0.64 -0.28 -2.35
CA ILE A 52 0.78 0.02 -0.93
C ILE A 52 2.25 -0.12 -0.54
N TRP A 53 2.78 0.88 0.15
CA TRP A 53 4.13 0.90 0.68
C TRP A 53 4.08 0.70 2.17
N PHE A 54 4.67 -0.39 2.65
CA PHE A 54 4.83 -0.70 4.06
C PHE A 54 6.26 -0.41 4.50
N THR A 55 6.48 0.00 5.74
CA THR A 55 7.84 0.15 6.27
C THR A 55 8.62 -1.17 6.18
N ASP A 56 9.90 -1.08 5.86
CA ASP A 56 10.82 -2.22 5.84
C ASP A 56 11.42 -2.47 7.23
N ASP A 57 10.55 -2.56 8.24
CA ASP A 57 10.85 -2.89 9.64
C ASP A 57 9.76 -3.82 10.20
N ASP A 58 9.88 -4.19 11.47
CA ASP A 58 8.95 -5.11 12.13
C ASP A 58 7.56 -4.50 12.36
N ASN A 59 7.42 -3.17 12.30
CA ASN A 59 6.12 -2.52 12.45
C ASN A 59 5.25 -2.71 11.20
N ARG A 60 5.85 -2.86 10.02
CA ARG A 60 5.16 -2.98 8.71
C ARG A 60 4.04 -1.95 8.56
N LEU A 61 4.31 -0.68 8.87
CA LEU A 61 3.32 0.38 8.84
C LEU A 61 3.03 0.80 7.40
N PRO A 62 1.76 0.99 7.00
CA PRO A 62 1.44 1.57 5.70
C PRO A 62 1.85 3.03 5.65
N VAL A 63 2.88 3.33 4.87
CA VAL A 63 3.44 4.68 4.69
C VAL A 63 2.70 5.46 3.61
N MET A 64 2.34 4.77 2.53
CA MET A 64 1.64 5.35 1.39
C MET A 64 0.75 4.32 0.71
N VAL A 65 -0.39 4.77 0.21
CA VAL A 65 -1.24 4.03 -0.72
C VAL A 65 -1.42 4.91 -1.96
N LYS A 66 -1.23 4.31 -3.14
CA LYS A 66 -1.54 4.93 -4.42
C LYS A 66 -2.63 4.11 -5.10
N MET A 67 -3.69 4.78 -5.52
CA MET A 67 -4.78 4.21 -6.32
C MET A 67 -4.89 4.99 -7.62
N ASP A 68 -4.73 4.30 -8.76
CA ASP A 68 -4.98 4.89 -10.07
C ASP A 68 -6.46 4.66 -10.44
N ILE A 69 -7.30 5.62 -10.07
CA ILE A 69 -8.75 5.56 -10.24
C ILE A 69 -9.14 6.13 -11.61
N ARG A 70 -10.05 5.43 -12.30
CA ARG A 70 -10.47 5.74 -13.66
C ARG A 70 -10.95 7.18 -13.87
N ILE A 71 -11.72 7.71 -12.93
CA ILE A 71 -12.44 8.99 -13.04
C ILE A 71 -11.59 10.17 -12.55
N VAL A 72 -10.86 9.99 -11.44
CA VAL A 72 -10.18 11.09 -10.73
C VAL A 72 -8.65 11.07 -10.88
N GLY A 73 -8.11 10.09 -11.61
CA GLY A 73 -6.67 9.90 -11.74
C GLY A 73 -6.06 9.25 -10.51
N ALA A 74 -4.88 9.72 -10.09
CA ALA A 74 -4.15 9.12 -8.98
C ALA A 74 -4.57 9.71 -7.63
N VAL A 75 -5.07 8.86 -6.73
CA VAL A 75 -5.31 9.19 -5.32
C VAL A 75 -4.15 8.68 -4.48
N PHE A 76 -3.63 9.55 -3.62
CA PHE A 76 -2.55 9.22 -2.68
C PHE A 76 -3.03 9.37 -1.25
N LEU A 77 -2.92 8.29 -0.47
CA LEU A 77 -3.06 8.35 0.98
C LEU A 77 -1.66 8.28 1.57
N LYS A 78 -1.32 9.24 2.43
CA LYS A 78 0.00 9.33 3.06
C LYS A 78 -0.13 9.27 4.57
N LEU A 79 0.79 8.57 5.22
CA LEU A 79 0.84 8.49 6.68
C LEU A 79 1.03 9.90 7.27
N VAL A 80 0.09 10.30 8.13
CA VAL A 80 0.11 11.62 8.79
C VAL A 80 0.47 11.54 10.27
N LYS A 81 0.32 10.41 10.94
CA LYS A 81 0.75 10.21 12.33
C LYS A 81 0.86 8.71 12.58
N TYR A 82 1.79 8.32 13.44
CA TYR A 82 1.86 7.00 14.04
C TYR A 82 2.30 7.16 15.50
N GLU A 83 1.95 6.21 16.35
CA GLU A 83 2.29 6.18 17.77
C GLU A 83 2.31 4.72 18.25
N ASN A 84 2.94 4.45 19.40
CA ASN A 84 3.02 3.11 20.01
C ASN A 84 3.56 2.02 19.08
N ILE A 85 4.66 2.32 18.38
CA ILE A 85 5.32 1.38 17.46
C ILE A 85 6.28 0.46 18.23
N LEU A 86 6.46 -0.77 17.74
CA LEU A 86 7.24 -1.83 18.39
C LEU A 86 8.75 -1.63 18.23
N SER A 87 9.18 -1.08 17.10
CA SER A 87 10.59 -0.86 16.77
C SER A 87 10.80 0.52 16.13
N PRO A 88 12.04 1.04 16.06
CA PRO A 88 12.34 2.22 15.26
C PRO A 88 11.92 2.04 13.80
N LEU A 89 11.59 3.15 13.14
CA LEU A 89 11.29 3.13 11.70
C LEU A 89 12.54 2.76 10.89
N ALA A 90 12.34 2.08 9.77
CA ALA A 90 13.38 1.81 8.77
C ALA A 90 13.81 3.08 8.00
N THR A 91 14.37 4.07 8.69
CA THR A 91 14.93 5.27 8.07
C THR A 91 16.16 4.93 7.21
N GLU A 92 16.34 5.65 6.10
CA GLU A 92 17.55 5.56 5.25
C GLU A 92 18.82 5.85 6.06
#